data_AF-A0A413RPN8-F1
#
_entry.id   AF-A0A413RPN8-F1
#
_cell.length_a   1.000
_cell.length_b   1.000
_cell.length_c   1.000
_cell.angle_alpha   90.00
_cell.angle_beta   90.00
_cell.angle_gamma   90.00
#
_symmetry.space_group_name_H-M   'P 1'
#
loop_
_entity.id
_entity.type
_entity.pdbx_description
1 polymer ?
#
loop_
_entity_poly.entity_id
_entity_poly.type
_entity_poly.pdbx_seq_one_letter_code
_entity_poly.pdbx_strand_id
1 'polypeptide(L)' 'MADDDPRRFPLHADELRSLLLAPDGPLDHFEVVESTASTNADIVADLESDIAAWPGVGVLVADHQTAGKGRDGRTWE' A
#
# COMPACT_ATOMS: atom_id res chain seq x y z
N MET A 1 13.26 -9.99 -12.43
CA MET A 1 12.81 -11.24 -13.09
C MET A 1 11.49 -11.68 -12.45
N ALA A 2 10.47 -10.81 -12.47
CA ALA A 2 9.13 -11.06 -11.96
C ALA A 2 8.05 -10.22 -12.70
N ASP A 3 8.45 -9.54 -13.78
CA ASP A 3 7.66 -8.52 -14.47
C ASP A 3 6.93 -9.08 -15.71
N ASP A 4 7.07 -10.39 -15.94
CA ASP A 4 6.61 -11.06 -17.18
C ASP A 4 5.81 -12.34 -16.87
N ASP A 5 5.27 -12.49 -15.66
CA ASP A 5 4.25 -13.53 -15.40
C ASP A 5 2.94 -13.07 -16.07
N PRO A 6 2.45 -13.76 -17.11
CA PRO A 6 1.26 -13.35 -17.85
C PRO A 6 -0.02 -13.40 -17.00
N ARG A 7 0.05 -13.88 -15.76
CA ARG A 7 -1.06 -13.92 -14.80
C ARG A 7 -1.04 -12.75 -13.81
N ARG A 8 0.00 -11.90 -13.84
CA ARG A 8 0.09 -10.73 -12.98
C ARG A 8 -0.54 -9.54 -13.71
N PHE A 9 -1.75 -9.18 -13.28
CA PHE A 9 -2.45 -8.00 -13.78
C PHE A 9 -2.33 -6.86 -12.76
N PRO A 10 -2.24 -5.59 -13.21
CA PRO A 10 -2.24 -4.46 -12.30
C PRO A 10 -3.56 -4.39 -11.53
N LEU A 11 -3.50 -3.88 -10.30
CA LEU A 11 -4.70 -3.60 -9.52
C LEU A 11 -5.50 -2.47 -10.20
N HIS A 12 -6.82 -2.64 -10.29
CA HIS A 12 -7.74 -1.60 -10.75
C HIS A 12 -7.97 -0.56 -9.64
N ALA A 13 -6.98 0.30 -9.41
CA ALA A 13 -6.95 1.23 -8.28
C ALA A 13 -8.21 2.11 -8.17
N ASP A 14 -8.73 2.61 -9.30
CA ASP A 14 -9.90 3.48 -9.31
C ASP A 14 -11.20 2.72 -8.97
N GLU A 15 -11.33 1.47 -9.43
CA GLU A 15 -12.45 0.61 -9.08
C GLU A 15 -12.40 0.27 -7.57
N LEU A 16 -11.23 -0.10 -7.05
CA LEU A 16 -11.04 -0.36 -5.63
C LEU A 16 -11.31 0.88 -4.77
N ARG A 17 -10.87 2.07 -5.18
CA ARG A 17 -11.22 3.33 -4.48
C ARG A 17 -12.72 3.52 -4.41
N SER A 18 -13.45 3.31 -5.51
CA SER A 18 -14.90 3.47 -5.55
C SER A 18 -15.66 2.48 -4.65
N LEU A 19 -15.07 1.30 -4.40
CA LEU A 19 -15.69 0.24 -3.59
C LEU A 19 -15.27 0.26 -2.12
N LEU A 20 -14.09 0.79 -1.80
CA LEU A 20 -13.47 0.66 -0.49
C LEU A 20 -13.47 1.96 0.33
N LEU A 21 -13.48 3.13 -0.30
CA LEU A 21 -13.51 4.40 0.42
C LEU A 21 -14.91 4.74 0.93
N ALA A 22 -14.99 5.36 2.11
CA ALA A 22 -16.22 5.92 2.63
C ALA A 22 -16.82 6.95 1.65
N PRO A 23 -18.16 7.01 1.50
CA PRO A 23 -19.17 6.29 2.28
C PRO A 23 -19.51 4.89 1.77
N ASP A 24 -19.02 4.49 0.59
CA ASP A 24 -19.43 3.24 -0.07
C ASP A 24 -18.67 2.02 0.45
N GLY A 25 -17.49 2.24 1.07
CA GLY A 25 -16.68 1.22 1.71
C GLY A 25 -16.19 1.60 3.12
N PRO A 26 -15.42 0.71 3.77
CA PRO A 26 -15.05 0.86 5.18
C PRO A 26 -13.79 1.70 5.43
N LEU A 27 -13.08 2.14 4.38
CA LEU A 27 -11.79 2.81 4.51
C LEU A 27 -11.91 4.33 4.47
N ASP A 28 -11.12 5.01 5.29
CA ASP A 28 -10.94 6.47 5.26
C ASP A 28 -9.79 6.88 4.32
N HIS A 29 -8.94 5.92 3.92
CA HIS A 29 -7.79 6.15 3.05
C HIS A 29 -7.46 4.90 2.22
N PHE A 30 -7.12 5.07 0.94
CA PHE A 30 -6.73 3.98 0.05
C PHE A 30 -5.77 4.46 -1.05
N GLU A 31 -4.60 3.84 -1.13
CA GLU A 31 -3.59 4.12 -2.13
C GLU A 31 -2.98 2.84 -2.73
N VAL A 32 -2.68 2.90 -4.02
CA VAL A 32 -1.89 1.90 -4.75
C VAL A 32 -0.68 2.62 -5.34
N VAL A 33 0.52 2.13 -5.06
CA VAL A 33 1.78 2.61 -5.63
C VAL A 33 2.44 1.52 -6.47
N GLU A 34 3.11 1.91 -7.55
CA GLU A 34 3.81 0.96 -8.41
C GLU A 34 4.98 0.28 -7.67
N SER A 35 5.80 1.07 -6.98
CA SER A 35 6.89 0.52 -6.17
C SER A 35 7.26 1.40 -4.99
N THR A 36 7.67 0.75 -3.91
CA THR A 36 8.28 1.39 -2.74
C THR A 36 9.40 0.52 -2.17
N ALA A 37 10.19 1.05 -1.25
CA ALA A 37 11.05 0.24 -0.39
C ALA A 37 10.19 -0.62 0.55
N SER A 38 9.32 0.00 1.35
CA SER A 38 8.44 -0.72 2.27
C SER A 38 7.19 0.07 2.64
N THR A 39 6.00 -0.47 2.35
CA THR A 39 4.72 0.15 2.70
C THR A 39 4.62 0.44 4.21
N ASN A 40 5.12 -0.45 5.06
CA ASN A 40 5.20 -0.20 6.50
C ASN A 40 6.09 1.00 6.86
N ALA A 41 7.20 1.19 6.14
CA ALA A 41 8.09 2.32 6.40
C ALA A 41 7.47 3.63 5.92
N ASP A 42 6.76 3.60 4.79
CA ASP A 42 6.07 4.76 4.24
C ASP A 42 4.96 5.24 5.18
N ILE A 43 4.08 4.34 5.65
CA ILE A 43 3.02 4.70 6.61
C ILE A 43 3.61 5.30 7.89
N VAL A 44 4.72 4.74 8.41
CA VAL A 44 5.39 5.30 9.59
C VAL A 44 5.92 6.70 9.30
N ALA A 45 6.58 6.92 8.15
CA ALA A 45 7.11 8.22 7.77
C ALA A 45 5.99 9.27 7.60
N ASP A 46 4.87 8.90 6.98
CA ASP A 46 3.70 9.77 6.84
C ASP A 46 3.17 10.19 8.21
N LEU A 47 2.96 9.24 9.13
CA LEU A 47 2.46 9.50 10.47
C LEU A 47 3.43 10.31 11.34
N GLU A 48 4.74 10.13 11.14
CA GLU A 48 5.77 10.95 11.79
C GLU A 48 5.76 12.39 11.29
N SER A 49 5.43 12.60 10.00
CA SER A 49 5.34 13.92 9.38
C SER A 49 4.02 14.63 9.68
N ASP A 50 2.90 13.93 9.53
CA ASP A 50 1.55 14.41 9.77
C ASP A 50 0.62 13.27 10.17
N ILE A 51 0.20 13.26 11.44
CA ILE A 51 -0.75 12.28 11.97
C ILE A 51 -2.10 12.30 11.23
N ALA A 52 -2.48 13.45 10.65
CA ALA A 52 -3.74 13.59 9.93
C ALA A 52 -3.71 12.97 8.52
N ALA A 53 -2.53 12.57 8.01
CA ALA A 53 -2.41 11.90 6.72
C ALA A 53 -3.14 10.54 6.69
N TRP A 54 -3.33 9.93 7.86
CA TRP A 54 -4.02 8.65 8.05
C TRP A 54 -5.16 8.80 9.07
N PRO A 55 -6.30 9.40 8.68
CA PRO A 55 -7.34 9.86 9.61
C PRO A 55 -8.17 8.73 10.27
N GLY A 56 -7.98 7.49 9.84
CA GLY A 56 -8.73 6.33 10.34
C GLY A 56 -8.24 5.04 9.71
N VAL A 57 -9.15 4.13 9.36
CA VAL A 57 -8.78 2.84 8.78
C VAL A 57 -8.32 3.05 7.34
N GLY A 58 -7.03 2.87 7.07
CA GLY A 58 -6.43 3.09 5.76
C GLY A 58 -5.71 1.87 5.20
N VAL A 59 -5.52 1.85 3.88
CA VAL A 59 -4.76 0.81 3.17
C VAL A 59 -3.79 1.46 2.18
N LEU A 60 -2.52 1.04 2.23
CA LEU A 60 -1.51 1.28 1.19
C LEU A 60 -1.11 -0.08 0.60
N VAL A 61 -1.19 -0.19 -0.72
CA VAL A 61 -0.73 -1.36 -1.48
C VAL A 61 0.40 -0.95 -2.41
N ALA A 62 1.44 -1.77 -2.49
CA ALA A 62 2.49 -1.61 -3.49
C ALA A 62 2.51 -2.81 -4.42
N ASP A 63 2.59 -2.58 -5.73
CA ASP A 63 2.76 -3.68 -6.69
C ASP A 63 4.13 -4.36 -6.51
N HIS A 64 5.15 -3.59 -6.11
CA HIS A 64 6.49 -4.11 -5.82
C HIS A 64 7.17 -3.42 -4.62
N GLN A 65 7.65 -4.22 -3.66
CA GLN A 65 8.49 -3.74 -2.56
C GLN A 65 9.95 -4.14 -2.79
N THR A 66 10.87 -3.17 -2.83
CA THR A 66 12.30 -3.40 -3.08
C THR A 66 13.11 -3.69 -1.81
N ALA A 67 12.56 -3.39 -0.64
CA ALA A 67 13.22 -3.58 0.66
C ALA A 67 12.19 -3.89 1.76
N GLY A 68 11.35 -4.90 1.51
CA GLY A 68 10.31 -5.32 2.44
C GLY A 68 10.89 -5.71 3.81
N LYS A 69 10.20 -5.32 4.89
CA LYS A 69 10.63 -5.58 6.27
C LYS A 69 9.90 -6.80 6.84
N GLY A 70 10.64 -7.88 7.05
CA GLY A 70 10.19 -9.05 7.80
C GLY A 70 10.37 -8.87 9.31
N ARG A 71 9.93 -9.87 10.08
CA ARG A 71 10.02 -9.88 11.55
C ARG A 71 11.45 -10.07 12.03
N ASP A 72 11.80 -9.50 13.18
CA ASP A 72 13.11 -9.65 13.84
C ASP A 72 14.30 -9.31 12.93
N GLY A 73 14.13 -8.27 12.09
CA GLY A 73 15.17 -7.79 11.17
C GLY A 73 15.38 -8.64 9.92
N ARG A 74 14.51 -9.64 9.67
CA ARG A 74 14.51 -10.39 8.41
C ARG A 74 14.05 -9.53 7.24
N THR A 75 14.47 -9.87 6.03
CA THR A 75 13.95 -9.28 4.80
C THR A 75 12.65 -9.96 4.36
N TRP A 76 11.79 -9.21 3.68
CA TRP A 76 10.64 -9.69 2.92
C TRP A 76 10.86 -9.34 1.45
N GLU A 77 10.84 -10.36 0.60
CA GLU A 77 11.05 -10.30 -0.86
C GLU A 77 9.78 -10.76 -1.59
#